data_AF-A0A6I9XLX8-F1
#
_entry.id   AF-A0A6I9XLX8-F1
#
_cell.length_a   1.000
_cell.length_b   1.000
_cell.length_c   1.000
_cell.angle_alpha   90.00
_cell.angle_beta   90.00
_cell.angle_gamma   90.00
#
_symmetry.space_group_name_H-M   'P 1'
#
loop_
_entity.id
_entity.type
_entity.pdbx_description
1 polymer ?
#
loop_
_entity_poly.entity_id
_entity_poly.type
_entity_poly.pdbx_seq_one_letter_code
_entity_poly.pdbx_strand_id
1 'polypeptide(L)'
;MGSSKVPVRSVVTETVSNYVIRDEWGNKIWICPGCEKPDDGSPMIGCDDCDDWYHWPCVGITAAPPEEIQWFCSRCASKKKDKKHKKGKHKAH
;
A
#
# COMPACT_ATOMS: atom_id res chain seq x y z
N MET A 1 -34.49 1.80 10.85
CA MET A 1 -33.13 2.25 11.17
C MET A 1 -32.13 1.53 10.27
N GLY A 2 -31.26 2.31 9.59
CA GLY A 2 -29.96 1.92 9.01
C GLY A 2 -29.84 0.64 8.20
N SER A 3 -30.20 0.68 6.91
CA SER A 3 -29.74 -0.34 5.95
C SER A 3 -28.24 -0.13 5.68
N SER A 4 -27.39 -1.02 6.19
CA SER A 4 -25.98 -1.13 5.82
C SER A 4 -25.86 -1.51 4.33
N LYS A 5 -25.95 -0.51 3.45
CA LYS A 5 -25.69 -0.71 2.02
C LYS A 5 -24.18 -0.85 1.82
N VAL A 6 -23.76 -2.10 1.72
CA VAL A 6 -22.43 -2.49 1.23
C VAL A 6 -22.17 -1.75 -0.09
N PRO A 7 -21.06 -1.02 -0.26
CA PRO A 7 -20.81 -0.27 -1.47
C PRO A 7 -20.62 -1.26 -2.63
N VAL A 8 -21.52 -1.15 -3.60
CA VAL A 8 -21.50 -1.90 -4.85
C VAL A 8 -20.22 -1.54 -5.61
N ARG A 9 -19.35 -2.54 -5.77
CA ARG A 9 -18.08 -2.48 -6.50
C ARG A 9 -18.33 -2.15 -7.98
N SER A 10 -18.30 -0.88 -8.35
CA SER A 10 -18.11 -0.47 -9.74
C SER A 10 -16.61 -0.46 -10.04
N VAL A 11 -16.10 -1.57 -10.59
CA VAL A 11 -14.78 -1.59 -11.25
C VAL A 11 -14.91 -0.77 -12.53
N VAL A 12 -14.74 0.55 -12.42
CA VAL A 12 -14.59 1.42 -13.59
C VAL A 12 -13.13 1.34 -14.02
N THR A 13 -12.91 0.59 -15.09
CA THR A 13 -11.64 0.50 -15.80
C THR A 13 -11.36 1.81 -16.54
N GLU A 14 -10.83 2.82 -15.84
CA GLU A 14 -10.23 3.99 -16.47
C GLU A 14 -8.88 4.26 -15.80
N THR A 15 -7.85 3.55 -16.26
CA THR A 15 -6.39 3.89 -16.29
C THR A 15 -5.69 4.68 -15.17
N VAL A 16 -6.35 5.00 -14.06
CA VAL A 16 -5.81 5.77 -12.94
C VAL A 16 -5.63 4.80 -11.80
N SER A 17 -4.37 4.38 -11.59
CA SER A 17 -3.88 3.57 -10.46
C SER A 17 -4.88 2.58 -9.86
N ASN A 18 -4.68 1.30 -10.15
CA ASN A 18 -5.46 0.13 -9.69
C ASN A 18 -5.72 0.02 -8.16
N TYR A 19 -5.29 1.00 -7.37
CA TYR A 19 -5.34 1.08 -5.91
C TYR A 19 -6.03 2.34 -5.37
N VAL A 20 -6.78 3.09 -6.20
CA VAL A 20 -7.55 4.26 -5.75
C VAL A 20 -8.98 4.18 -6.29
N ILE A 21 -9.97 4.02 -5.40
CA ILE A 21 -11.39 4.12 -5.77
C ILE A 21 -11.90 5.53 -5.47
N ARG A 22 -12.88 6.00 -6.24
CA ARG A 22 -13.62 7.23 -5.90
C ARG A 22 -14.93 6.86 -5.23
N ASP A 23 -15.17 7.51 -4.11
CA ASP A 23 -16.43 7.45 -3.36
C ASP A 23 -17.51 8.36 -4.01
N GLU A 24 -18.77 8.25 -3.57
CA GLU A 24 -19.92 8.99 -4.09
C GLU A 24 -19.83 10.52 -3.90
N TRP A 25 -19.00 11.00 -2.96
CA TRP A 25 -18.66 12.41 -2.81
C TRP A 25 -17.41 12.84 -3.61
N GLY A 26 -16.83 11.92 -4.41
CA GLY A 26 -15.64 12.16 -5.20
C GLY A 26 -14.33 12.07 -4.40
N ASN A 27 -14.38 11.58 -3.15
CA ASN A 27 -13.19 11.36 -2.35
C ASN A 27 -12.34 10.23 -2.92
N LYS A 28 -11.02 10.42 -2.94
CA LYS A 28 -10.06 9.37 -3.32
C LYS A 28 -9.83 8.46 -2.13
N ILE A 29 -10.25 7.21 -2.23
CA ILE A 29 -10.05 6.18 -1.21
C ILE A 29 -8.94 5.25 -1.67
N TRP A 30 -7.90 5.12 -0.87
CA TRP A 30 -6.78 4.22 -1.13
C TRP A 30 -7.15 2.78 -0.79
N ILE A 31 -6.73 1.84 -1.63
CA ILE A 31 -6.92 0.41 -1.42
C ILE A 31 -5.62 -0.20 -0.94
N CYS A 32 -5.63 -0.83 0.24
CA CYS A 32 -4.48 -1.55 0.76
C CYS A 32 -4.24 -2.82 -0.10
N PRO A 33 -3.10 -2.97 -0.78
CA PRO A 33 -2.82 -4.13 -1.61
C PRO A 33 -2.49 -5.40 -0.81
N GLY A 34 -2.41 -5.31 0.53
CA GLY A 34 -2.28 -6.46 1.42
C GLY A 34 -3.62 -7.16 1.74
N CYS A 35 -4.74 -6.43 1.71
CA CYS A 35 -6.07 -6.97 2.03
C CYS A 35 -7.14 -6.66 0.97
N GLU A 36 -6.79 -5.93 -0.08
CA GLU A 36 -7.68 -5.52 -1.18
C GLU A 36 -8.95 -4.79 -0.69
N LYS A 37 -8.83 -4.15 0.47
CA LYS A 37 -9.89 -3.37 1.11
C LYS A 37 -9.55 -1.88 1.08
N PRO A 38 -10.57 -1.02 0.95
CA PRO A 38 -10.40 0.42 1.12
C PRO A 38 -9.93 0.76 2.53
N ASP A 39 -9.42 1.98 2.66
CA ASP A 39 -9.18 2.63 3.94
C ASP A 39 -10.48 2.62 4.78
N ASP A 40 -10.40 1.94 5.94
CA ASP A 40 -11.50 1.80 6.91
C ASP A 40 -11.40 2.82 8.07
N GLY A 41 -10.53 3.83 7.94
CA GLY A 41 -10.12 4.74 9.01
C GLY A 41 -8.99 4.19 9.89
N SER A 42 -8.38 3.08 9.48
CA SER A 42 -7.26 2.46 10.20
C SER A 42 -5.94 3.16 9.86
N PRO A 43 -4.98 3.22 10.80
CA PRO A 43 -3.67 3.83 10.52
C PRO A 43 -2.99 3.10 9.36
N MET A 44 -2.59 3.89 8.37
CA MET A 44 -1.86 3.42 7.19
C MET A 44 -0.40 3.83 7.26
N ILE A 45 0.45 3.10 6.55
CA ILE A 45 1.86 3.42 6.36
C ILE A 45 2.19 3.37 4.86
N GLY A 46 2.93 4.38 4.40
CA GLY A 46 3.44 4.44 3.03
C GLY A 46 4.77 3.68 2.91
N CYS A 47 4.93 2.91 1.84
CA CYS A 47 6.21 2.27 1.52
C CYS A 47 7.12 3.23 0.75
N ASP A 48 8.34 3.44 1.22
CA ASP A 48 9.32 4.35 0.58
C ASP A 48 9.86 3.88 -0.79
N ASP A 49 9.69 2.59 -1.14
CA ASP A 49 10.18 2.01 -2.41
C ASP A 49 9.12 1.95 -3.51
N CYS A 50 7.86 1.69 -3.16
CA CYS A 50 6.76 1.55 -4.12
C CYS A 50 5.65 2.60 -3.99
N ASP A 51 5.77 3.50 -3.01
CA ASP A 51 4.80 4.58 -2.72
C ASP A 51 3.36 4.08 -2.48
N ASP A 52 3.21 2.82 -2.09
CA ASP A 52 1.92 2.20 -1.79
C ASP A 52 1.57 2.32 -0.31
N TRP A 53 0.27 2.47 -0.02
CA TRP A 53 -0.28 2.58 1.32
C TRP A 53 -0.80 1.24 1.84
N TYR A 54 -0.38 0.87 3.06
CA TYR A 54 -0.76 -0.37 3.71
C TYR A 54 -1.34 -0.11 5.09
N HIS A 55 -2.37 -0.84 5.49
CA HIS A 55 -2.85 -0.83 6.88
C HIS A 55 -1.79 -1.47 7.79
N TRP A 56 -1.54 -0.83 8.94
CA TRP A 56 -0.68 -1.38 9.99
C TRP A 56 -0.94 -2.86 10.32
N PRO A 57 -2.18 -3.30 10.60
CA PRO A 57 -2.46 -4.71 10.87
C PRO A 57 -2.18 -5.63 9.66
N CYS A 58 -2.32 -5.15 8.43
CA CYS A 58 -2.04 -5.94 7.23
C CYS A 58 -0.55 -6.24 7.05
N VAL A 59 0.32 -5.41 7.61
CA VAL A 59 1.78 -5.56 7.52
C VAL A 59 2.43 -5.91 8.86
N GLY A 60 1.61 -6.18 9.89
CA GLY A 60 2.09 -6.55 11.23
C GLY A 60 2.76 -5.40 11.98
N ILE A 61 2.47 -4.16 11.64
CA ILE A 61 2.91 -3.00 12.42
C ILE A 61 1.97 -2.85 13.61
N THR A 62 2.54 -2.88 14.80
CA THR A 62 1.81 -2.71 16.07
C THR A 62 2.07 -1.35 16.72
N ALA A 63 3.10 -0.63 16.29
CA ALA A 63 3.48 0.70 16.78
C ALA A 63 3.98 1.57 15.63
N ALA A 64 3.68 2.87 15.68
CA ALA A 64 4.17 3.83 14.70
C ALA A 64 5.70 3.78 14.72
N PRO A 65 6.36 3.45 13.59
CA PRO A 65 7.75 3.83 13.45
C PRO A 65 7.83 5.36 13.49
N PRO A 66 8.91 5.93 14.03
CA PRO A 66 9.19 7.35 13.88
C PRO A 66 9.11 7.76 12.41
N GLU A 67 8.56 8.92 12.09
CA GLU A 67 8.43 9.43 10.71
C GLU A 67 9.78 9.57 10.00
N GLU A 68 10.87 9.65 10.77
CA GLU A 68 12.26 9.65 10.31
C GLU A 68 12.78 8.27 9.84
N ILE A 69 12.03 7.19 10.05
CA ILE A 69 12.43 5.83 9.65
C ILE A 69 11.68 5.40 8.39
N GLN A 70 12.45 5.12 7.33
CA GLN A 70 11.92 4.55 6.10
C GLN A 70 11.36 3.15 6.33
N TRP A 71 10.08 2.97 6.04
CA TRP A 71 9.42 1.67 6.09
C TRP A 71 9.28 1.05 4.70
N PHE A 72 9.51 -0.26 4.63
CA PHE A 72 9.41 -1.04 3.40
C PHE A 72 8.38 -2.16 3.57
N CYS A 73 7.43 -2.25 2.63
CA CYS A 73 6.46 -3.34 2.61
C CYS A 73 7.14 -4.70 2.39
N SER A 74 6.44 -5.79 2.70
CA SER A 74 6.97 -7.16 2.55
C SER A 74 7.52 -7.46 1.15
N ARG A 75 6.94 -6.85 0.10
CA ARG A 75 7.43 -6.98 -1.29
C ARG A 75 8.79 -6.30 -1.47
N CYS A 76 8.94 -5.06 -1.01
CA CYS A 76 10.17 -4.28 -1.15
C CYS A 76 11.27 -4.74 -0.18
N ALA A 77 10.90 -5.10 1.05
CA ALA A 77 11.80 -5.68 2.03
C ALA A 77 12.43 -7.00 1.52
N SER A 78 11.65 -7.83 0.84
CA SER A 78 12.14 -9.07 0.20
C SER A 78 13.13 -8.79 -0.94
N LYS A 79 12.85 -7.76 -1.77
CA LYS A 79 13.75 -7.35 -2.86
C LYS A 79 15.11 -6.82 -2.37
N LYS A 80 15.15 -6.11 -1.23
CA LYS A 80 16.40 -5.54 -0.69
C LYS A 80 17.37 -6.60 -0.16
N LYS A 81 16.87 -7.74 0.34
CA LYS A 81 17.74 -8.82 0.84
C LYS A 81 18.57 -9.49 -0.26
N ASP A 82 18.04 -9.58 -1.49
CA ASP A 82 18.75 -10.20 -2.62
C ASP A 82 19.92 -9.32 -3.13
N LYS A 83 19.82 -7.99 -3.00
CA LYS A 83 20.85 -7.07 -3.50
C LYS A 83 22.16 -7.08 -2.70
N LYS A 84 22.21 -7.71 -1.52
CA LYS A 84 23.47 -7.85 -0.76
C LYS A 84 24.44 -8.84 -1.43
N HIS A 85 23.96 -9.72 -2.32
CA HIS A 85 24.82 -10.65 -3.05
C HIS A 85 25.25 -10.15 -4.45
N LYS A 86 24.59 -9.14 -5.02
CA LYS A 86 24.87 -8.69 -6.41
C LYS A 86 25.63 -7.37 -6.56
N LYS A 87 26.09 -6.76 -5.46
CA LYS A 87 26.90 -5.51 -5.51
C LYS A 87 28.38 -5.74 -5.91
N GLY A 88 28.65 -6.76 -6.73
CA GLY A 88 29.99 -7.13 -7.18
C GLY A 88 30.20 -7.22 -8.71
N LYS A 89 29.17 -7.05 -9.54
CA LYS A 89 29.33 -7.12 -11.01
C LYS A 89 28.46 -6.13 -11.77
N HIS A 90 28.85 -4.86 -11.72
CA HIS A 90 28.69 -3.96 -12.88
C HIS A 90 29.88 -2.99 -12.92
N LYS A 91 31.06 -3.57 -13.16
CA LYS A 91 32.16 -2.91 -13.88
C LYS A 91 32.43 -3.76 -15.11
N ALA A 92 31.94 -3.29 -16.25
CA ALA A 92 32.30 -3.68 -17.61
C ALA A 92 31.56 -2.67 -18.50
N HIS A 93 32.15 -1.99 -19.46
CA HIS A 93 33.51 -1.75 -19.91
C HIS A 93 33.39 -0.43 -20.69
#